data_AF-A0A8C8E3S6-F1
#
_entry.id   AF-A0A8C8E3S6-F1
#
_cell.length_a   1.000
_cell.length_b   1.000
_cell.length_c   1.000
_cell.angle_alpha   90.00
_cell.angle_beta   90.00
_cell.angle_gamma   90.00
#
_symmetry.space_group_name_H-M   'P 1'
#
loop_
_entity.id
_entity.type
_entity.pdbx_description
1 polymer ?
#
loop_
_entity_poly.entity_id
_entity_poly.type
_entity_poly.pdbx_seq_one_letter_code
_entity_poly.pdbx_strand_id
1 'polypeptide(L)'
;MNGTSEQADILPPNCMVKDRWKVLKKIGGGGFGEIYEALDLLTRENVALKVESAQQPKQVLKMEVAVLKKLQGKNHVCKFIGCGRNDKFNYVVMQLQGRNLADLRRSQPRGTFTMSTTLRLGKQILESIEAIHSVGFLHRDIKPPRTVAGFRGTVRYASVNAHKNKEMGRHDDLWSLFYMLVEFAVGQLPWRKIKDKEQVGQIKERFDHKMLLKHMPSEFSIFLDHVLALDYYTKPDYQLLMSVFENSMKERIITENEPFDWEKGGSDVTLSTSASTQPLQNTRPTAAMVGAIVTPVPGDPQRENTDDVLQDEHLSDQENAPPPPTSRPPGETSAQHAGEPGEAWEDTDFNRNRLRISLNKVETEIK
;
A
#
# COMPACT_ATOMS: atom_id res chain seq x y z
N MET A 1 5.71 1.04 -39.68
CA MET A 1 6.24 0.02 -38.75
C MET A 1 6.29 0.66 -37.38
N ASN A 2 5.34 0.37 -36.50
CA ASN A 2 5.34 0.94 -35.15
C ASN A 2 6.04 -0.04 -34.20
N GLY A 3 7.32 0.19 -33.95
CA GLY A 3 8.03 -0.52 -32.89
C GLY A 3 7.47 -0.07 -31.55
N THR A 4 6.76 -0.95 -30.85
CA THR A 4 6.57 -0.82 -29.41
C THR A 4 7.92 -1.00 -28.76
N SER A 5 8.57 0.10 -28.38
CA SER A 5 9.77 0.05 -27.55
C SER A 5 9.39 -0.58 -26.21
N GLU A 6 9.81 -1.83 -25.99
CA GLU A 6 9.76 -2.44 -24.67
C GLU A 6 10.64 -1.59 -23.76
N GLN A 7 10.00 -0.87 -22.84
CA GLN A 7 10.68 -0.01 -21.90
C GLN A 7 11.40 -0.93 -20.90
N ALA A 8 12.73 -0.91 -20.92
CA ALA A 8 13.55 -1.80 -20.11
C ALA A 8 13.25 -1.61 -18.62
N ASP A 9 13.15 -2.74 -17.90
CA ASP A 9 13.03 -2.79 -16.44
C ASP A 9 14.13 -1.95 -15.76
N ILE A 10 13.78 -1.21 -14.71
CA ILE A 10 14.69 -0.36 -13.93
C ILE A 10 15.80 -1.21 -13.29
N LEU A 11 15.45 -2.40 -12.80
CA LEU A 11 16.37 -3.39 -12.25
C LEU A 11 16.29 -4.71 -13.03
N PRO A 12 17.41 -5.25 -13.54
CA PRO A 12 17.44 -6.58 -14.15
C PRO A 12 17.38 -7.70 -13.08
N PRO A 13 16.96 -8.92 -13.44
CA PRO A 13 17.07 -10.09 -12.57
C PRO A 13 18.50 -10.32 -12.09
N ASN A 14 18.65 -10.82 -10.85
CA ASN A 14 19.91 -10.99 -10.12
C ASN A 14 20.67 -9.70 -9.74
N CYS A 15 20.13 -8.50 -10.04
CA CYS A 15 20.71 -7.25 -9.54
C CYS A 15 20.75 -7.23 -8.00
N MET A 16 21.85 -6.73 -7.44
CA MET A 16 21.99 -6.49 -5.99
C MET A 16 21.65 -5.04 -5.67
N VAL A 17 20.71 -4.83 -4.76
CA VAL A 17 20.44 -3.53 -4.12
C VAL A 17 21.11 -3.52 -2.76
N LYS A 18 22.05 -2.57 -2.59
CA LYS A 18 22.77 -2.30 -1.33
C LYS A 18 23.40 -3.55 -0.69
N ASP A 19 23.96 -4.42 -1.53
CA ASP A 19 24.62 -5.70 -1.17
C ASP A 19 23.78 -6.68 -0.32
N ARG A 20 22.48 -6.41 -0.16
CA ARG A 20 21.56 -7.15 0.71
C ARG A 20 20.39 -7.77 -0.04
N TRP A 21 19.75 -7.04 -0.95
CA TRP A 21 18.54 -7.53 -1.63
C TRP A 21 18.84 -7.93 -3.06
N LYS A 22 18.74 -9.23 -3.34
CA LYS A 22 18.95 -9.79 -4.67
C LYS A 22 17.62 -9.85 -5.42
N VAL A 23 17.47 -9.08 -6.50
CA VAL A 23 16.27 -9.12 -7.37
C VAL A 23 16.09 -10.52 -7.94
N LEU A 24 14.92 -11.14 -7.74
CA LEU A 24 14.58 -12.44 -8.32
C LEU A 24 13.78 -12.27 -9.61
N LYS A 25 12.63 -11.60 -9.53
CA LYS A 25 11.72 -11.37 -10.67
C LYS A 25 10.83 -10.16 -10.45
N LYS A 26 10.40 -9.52 -11.53
CA LYS A 26 9.37 -8.47 -11.50
C LYS A 26 8.01 -9.10 -11.21
N ILE A 27 7.27 -8.55 -10.24
CA ILE A 27 5.93 -8.99 -9.84
C ILE A 27 4.84 -7.94 -10.13
N GLY A 28 5.23 -6.73 -10.54
CA GLY A 28 4.34 -5.69 -11.03
C GLY A 28 5.10 -4.46 -11.51
N GLY A 29 4.39 -3.54 -12.15
CA GLY A 29 4.95 -2.25 -12.58
C GLY A 29 3.95 -1.42 -13.37
N GLY A 30 4.30 -0.14 -13.53
CA GLY A 30 3.52 0.84 -14.28
C GLY A 30 4.26 2.18 -14.38
N GLY A 31 3.59 3.21 -14.90
CA GLY A 31 4.23 4.50 -15.22
C GLY A 31 4.77 5.36 -14.06
N PHE A 32 4.82 4.82 -12.84
CA PHE A 32 5.39 5.50 -11.65
C PHE A 32 6.46 4.69 -10.94
N GLY A 33 6.74 3.46 -11.38
CA GLY A 33 7.66 2.56 -10.70
C GLY A 33 7.30 1.09 -10.88
N GLU A 34 8.18 0.25 -10.34
CA GLU A 34 8.20 -1.19 -10.55
C GLU A 34 8.36 -1.91 -9.22
N ILE A 35 7.81 -3.12 -9.12
CA ILE A 35 7.86 -3.92 -7.90
C ILE A 35 8.32 -5.34 -8.21
N TYR A 36 9.26 -5.80 -7.41
CA TYR A 36 10.01 -7.04 -7.58
C TYR A 36 9.86 -7.92 -6.35
N GLU A 37 9.88 -9.22 -6.57
CA GLU A 37 10.25 -10.17 -5.54
C GLU A 37 11.78 -10.20 -5.48
N ALA A 38 12.34 -10.02 -4.29
CA ALA A 38 13.78 -10.06 -4.03
C ALA A 38 14.07 -11.01 -2.85
N LEU A 39 15.26 -11.60 -2.82
CA LEU A 39 15.76 -12.35 -1.67
C LEU A 39 16.55 -11.40 -0.78
N ASP A 40 16.16 -11.26 0.49
CA ASP A 40 17.00 -10.61 1.50
C ASP A 40 18.09 -11.59 1.94
N LEU A 41 19.34 -11.28 1.60
CA LEU A 41 20.48 -12.16 1.90
C LEU A 41 20.79 -12.24 3.40
N LEU A 42 20.33 -11.27 4.21
CA LEU A 42 20.54 -11.25 5.66
C LEU A 42 19.54 -12.16 6.38
N THR A 43 18.24 -12.03 6.09
CA THR A 43 17.19 -12.84 6.75
C THR A 43 16.90 -14.16 6.05
N ARG A 44 17.34 -14.30 4.78
CA ARG A 44 17.06 -15.44 3.88
C ARG A 44 15.59 -15.56 3.48
N GLU A 45 14.79 -14.51 3.68
CA GLU A 45 13.38 -14.43 3.31
C GLU A 45 13.17 -13.69 1.97
N ASN A 46 12.07 -13.99 1.27
CA ASN A 46 11.67 -13.24 0.09
C ASN A 46 10.86 -11.99 0.51
N VAL A 47 11.23 -10.85 -0.06
CA VAL A 47 10.71 -9.51 0.25
C VAL A 47 10.16 -8.83 -1.01
N ALA A 48 9.27 -7.87 -0.83
CA ALA A 48 8.83 -6.98 -1.89
C ALA A 48 9.76 -5.75 -1.96
N LEU A 49 10.43 -5.58 -3.09
CA LEU A 49 11.28 -4.42 -3.40
C LEU A 49 10.55 -3.56 -4.43
N LYS A 50 10.14 -2.35 -4.06
CA LYS A 50 9.54 -1.37 -4.98
C LYS A 50 10.54 -0.25 -5.29
N VAL A 51 10.62 0.15 -6.55
CA VAL A 51 11.53 1.20 -7.05
C VAL A 51 10.82 2.19 -7.95
N GLU A 52 11.30 3.43 -7.97
CA GLU A 52 10.95 4.46 -8.97
C GLU A 52 12.24 5.10 -9.50
N SER A 53 12.23 5.58 -10.75
CA SER A 53 13.41 6.25 -11.32
C SER A 53 13.68 7.58 -10.62
N ALA A 54 14.93 7.83 -10.24
CA ALA A 54 15.36 9.11 -9.66
C ALA A 54 15.29 10.28 -10.66
N GLN A 55 15.08 9.98 -11.96
CA GLN A 55 14.87 10.95 -13.04
C GLN A 55 13.38 11.14 -13.39
N GLN A 56 12.47 10.44 -12.71
CA GLN A 56 11.03 10.57 -12.94
C GLN A 56 10.56 11.97 -12.50
N PRO A 57 9.84 12.75 -13.34
CA PRO A 57 9.41 14.11 -13.00
C PRO A 57 8.48 14.19 -11.78
N LYS A 58 7.87 13.06 -11.40
CA LYS A 58 6.99 12.92 -10.26
C LYS A 58 7.43 11.71 -9.42
N GLN A 59 8.09 11.99 -8.30
CA GLN A 59 8.51 10.99 -7.32
C GLN A 59 7.45 10.89 -6.22
N VAL A 60 6.97 9.68 -5.97
CA VAL A 60 5.91 9.39 -4.99
C VAL A 60 6.39 8.47 -3.87
N LEU A 61 7.50 7.75 -4.07
CA LEU A 61 7.98 6.74 -3.12
C LEU A 61 8.41 7.35 -1.77
N LYS A 62 8.89 8.61 -1.74
CA LYS A 62 9.13 9.37 -0.49
C LYS A 62 7.86 9.44 0.37
N MET A 63 6.71 9.73 -0.25
CA MET A 63 5.42 9.77 0.45
C MET A 63 4.97 8.37 0.87
N GLU A 64 5.10 7.36 0.00
CA GLU A 64 4.74 5.98 0.35
C GLU A 64 5.54 5.41 1.53
N VAL A 65 6.84 5.72 1.62
CA VAL A 65 7.68 5.33 2.77
C VAL A 65 7.22 6.01 4.05
N ALA A 66 6.96 7.32 4.03
CA ALA A 66 6.44 8.02 5.20
C ALA A 66 5.06 7.47 5.65
N VAL A 67 4.20 7.10 4.70
CA VAL A 67 2.92 6.40 4.96
C VAL A 67 3.17 5.07 5.64
N LEU A 68 4.02 4.22 5.05
CA LEU A 68 4.30 2.89 5.52
C LEU A 68 4.92 2.90 6.93
N LYS A 69 5.85 3.82 7.21
CA LYS A 69 6.46 4.02 8.54
C LYS A 69 5.44 4.41 9.61
N LYS A 70 4.63 5.44 9.37
CA LYS A 70 3.60 5.89 10.34
C LYS A 70 2.51 4.85 10.60
N LEU A 71 2.34 3.88 9.70
CA LEU A 71 1.41 2.77 9.83
C LEU A 71 2.00 1.50 10.47
N GLN A 72 3.30 1.47 10.79
CA GLN A 72 3.88 0.30 11.46
C GLN A 72 3.21 0.05 12.82
N GLY A 73 2.96 -1.23 13.13
CA GLY A 73 2.19 -1.64 14.31
C GLY A 73 0.66 -1.62 14.13
N LYS A 74 0.14 -1.15 12.99
CA LYS A 74 -1.27 -1.37 12.61
C LYS A 74 -1.44 -2.73 11.94
N ASN A 75 -2.63 -3.32 12.09
CA ASN A 75 -3.04 -4.50 11.32
C ASN A 75 -3.14 -4.18 9.82
N HIS A 76 -3.06 -5.22 8.98
CA HIS A 76 -3.24 -5.14 7.51
C HIS A 76 -2.20 -4.30 6.75
N VAL A 77 -1.10 -3.93 7.41
CA VAL A 77 -0.01 -3.13 6.85
C VAL A 77 1.24 -4.01 6.72
N CYS A 78 1.93 -3.93 5.57
CA CYS A 78 3.19 -4.64 5.38
C CYS A 78 4.26 -4.15 6.38
N LYS A 79 5.04 -5.08 6.94
CA LYS A 79 6.23 -4.69 7.72
C LYS A 79 7.21 -3.93 6.83
N PHE A 80 7.67 -2.78 7.29
CA PHE A 80 8.78 -2.04 6.69
C PHE A 80 10.10 -2.77 6.97
N ILE A 81 10.98 -2.86 5.97
CA ILE A 81 12.27 -3.57 6.07
C ILE A 81 13.46 -2.63 5.79
N GLY A 82 13.28 -1.64 4.91
CA GLY A 82 14.30 -0.65 4.59
C GLY A 82 13.89 0.29 3.46
N CYS A 83 14.65 1.37 3.24
CA CYS A 83 14.48 2.26 2.10
C CYS A 83 15.80 2.93 1.72
N GLY A 84 15.86 3.59 0.57
CA GLY A 84 17.04 4.36 0.20
C GLY A 84 16.91 5.04 -1.16
N ARG A 85 18.01 5.69 -1.57
CA ARG A 85 18.08 6.49 -2.79
C ARG A 85 19.49 6.51 -3.36
N ASN A 86 19.59 6.43 -4.67
CA ASN A 86 20.81 6.71 -5.43
C ASN A 86 20.46 7.55 -6.68
N ASP A 87 21.48 7.88 -7.49
CA ASP A 87 21.33 8.73 -8.68
C ASP A 87 20.44 8.13 -9.78
N LYS A 88 20.16 6.83 -9.72
CA LYS A 88 19.36 6.08 -10.71
C LYS A 88 17.93 5.82 -10.23
N PHE A 89 17.74 5.44 -8.96
CA PHE A 89 16.43 5.07 -8.42
C PHE A 89 16.28 5.34 -6.91
N ASN A 90 15.03 5.59 -6.51
CA ASN A 90 14.57 5.50 -5.12
C ASN A 90 14.05 4.08 -4.88
N TYR A 91 14.17 3.54 -3.66
CA TYR A 91 13.64 2.20 -3.33
C TYR A 91 13.05 2.10 -1.92
N VAL A 92 12.12 1.15 -1.76
CA VAL A 92 11.57 0.69 -0.49
C VAL A 92 11.49 -0.84 -0.48
N VAL A 93 11.80 -1.42 0.67
CA VAL A 93 11.74 -2.86 0.94
C VAL A 93 10.72 -3.10 2.04
N MET A 94 9.80 -4.04 1.79
CA MET A 94 8.72 -4.39 2.71
C MET A 94 8.37 -5.88 2.62
N GLN A 95 7.60 -6.36 3.58
CA GLN A 95 7.08 -7.72 3.60
C GLN A 95 6.41 -8.10 2.28
N LEU A 96 6.83 -9.22 1.68
CA LEU A 96 6.16 -9.80 0.53
C LEU A 96 4.79 -10.35 0.93
N GLN A 97 3.78 -10.09 0.10
CA GLN A 97 2.42 -10.58 0.30
C GLN A 97 2.04 -11.61 -0.78
N GLY A 98 0.98 -12.37 -0.52
CA GLY A 98 0.45 -13.37 -1.44
C GLY A 98 -0.29 -12.78 -2.66
N ARG A 99 -1.13 -13.61 -3.27
CA ARG A 99 -1.97 -13.23 -4.43
C ARG A 99 -2.92 -12.09 -4.06
N ASN A 100 -3.07 -11.10 -4.95
CA ASN A 100 -4.02 -10.00 -4.74
C ASN A 100 -5.48 -10.46 -4.92
N LEU A 101 -6.42 -9.70 -4.34
CA LEU A 101 -7.85 -10.02 -4.34
C LEU A 101 -8.48 -10.09 -5.75
N ALA A 102 -7.97 -9.31 -6.72
CA ALA A 102 -8.49 -9.35 -8.09
C ALA A 102 -8.15 -10.69 -8.77
N ASP A 103 -6.95 -11.22 -8.53
CA ASP A 103 -6.53 -12.53 -9.05
C ASP A 103 -7.24 -13.67 -8.32
N LEU A 104 -7.37 -13.59 -7.00
CA LEU A 104 -8.11 -14.55 -6.20
C LEU A 104 -9.59 -14.64 -6.62
N ARG A 105 -10.22 -13.49 -6.90
CA ARG A 105 -11.60 -13.44 -7.42
C ARG A 105 -11.69 -14.00 -8.83
N ARG A 106 -10.76 -13.64 -9.73
CA ARG A 106 -10.74 -14.14 -11.12
C ARG A 106 -10.53 -15.65 -11.19
N SER A 107 -9.86 -16.27 -10.23
CA SER A 107 -9.74 -17.74 -10.15
C SER A 107 -10.95 -18.45 -9.53
N GLN A 108 -11.96 -17.73 -9.02
CA GLN A 108 -13.20 -18.39 -8.56
C GLN A 108 -14.02 -18.87 -9.76
N PRO A 109 -14.71 -20.03 -9.69
CA PRO A 109 -15.42 -20.61 -10.84
C PRO A 109 -16.43 -19.68 -11.53
N ARG A 110 -17.05 -18.76 -10.77
CA ARG A 110 -18.01 -17.76 -11.29
C ARG A 110 -17.44 -16.33 -11.35
N GLY A 111 -16.17 -16.13 -10.99
CA GLY A 111 -15.60 -14.81 -10.78
C GLY A 111 -16.21 -14.05 -9.59
N THR A 112 -16.79 -14.74 -8.62
CA THR A 112 -17.45 -14.19 -7.43
C THR A 112 -16.86 -14.81 -6.17
N PHE A 113 -16.71 -14.03 -5.11
CA PHE A 113 -16.54 -14.57 -3.76
C PHE A 113 -17.90 -14.92 -3.15
N THR A 114 -17.91 -15.80 -2.15
CA THR A 114 -19.06 -16.03 -1.27
C THR A 114 -19.30 -14.82 -0.36
N MET A 115 -20.48 -14.74 0.25
CA MET A 115 -20.79 -13.66 1.19
C MET A 115 -19.89 -13.72 2.44
N SER A 116 -19.52 -14.93 2.91
CA SER A 116 -18.53 -15.12 3.98
C SER A 116 -17.18 -14.47 3.68
N THR A 117 -16.60 -14.80 2.51
CA THR A 117 -15.34 -14.19 2.07
C THR A 117 -15.48 -12.68 1.84
N THR A 118 -16.59 -12.24 1.22
CA THR A 118 -16.82 -10.83 0.89
C THR A 118 -16.93 -9.95 2.14
N LEU A 119 -17.69 -10.38 3.16
CA LEU A 119 -17.90 -9.61 4.39
C LEU A 119 -16.64 -9.55 5.24
N ARG A 120 -15.93 -10.68 5.42
CA ARG A 120 -14.69 -10.72 6.20
C ARG A 120 -13.56 -9.91 5.55
N LEU A 121 -13.43 -9.97 4.21
CA LEU A 121 -12.54 -9.05 3.49
C LEU A 121 -12.97 -7.59 3.64
N GLY A 122 -14.27 -7.29 3.56
CA GLY A 122 -14.79 -5.94 3.73
C GLY A 122 -14.47 -5.32 5.09
N LYS A 123 -14.59 -6.12 6.16
CA LYS A 123 -14.17 -5.75 7.52
C LYS A 123 -12.68 -5.40 7.58
N GLN A 124 -11.80 -6.30 7.13
CA GLN A 124 -10.35 -6.06 7.14
C GLN A 124 -9.94 -4.84 6.29
N ILE A 125 -10.57 -4.62 5.13
CA ILE A 125 -10.30 -3.44 4.29
C ILE A 125 -10.83 -2.16 4.96
N LEU A 126 -11.98 -2.19 5.64
CA LEU A 126 -12.49 -1.04 6.40
C LEU A 126 -11.54 -0.65 7.54
N GLU A 127 -11.05 -1.63 8.32
CA GLU A 127 -10.04 -1.43 9.37
C GLU A 127 -8.75 -0.81 8.79
N SER A 128 -8.32 -1.26 7.61
CA SER A 128 -7.17 -0.71 6.89
C SER A 128 -7.36 0.75 6.48
N ILE A 129 -8.56 1.08 5.96
CA ILE A 129 -8.94 2.45 5.56
C ILE A 129 -8.99 3.37 6.79
N GLU A 130 -9.62 2.95 7.89
CA GLU A 130 -9.64 3.73 9.14
C GLU A 130 -8.21 3.92 9.70
N ALA A 131 -7.36 2.90 9.63
CA ALA A 131 -5.96 3.02 10.05
C ALA A 131 -5.21 4.12 9.26
N ILE A 132 -5.30 4.11 7.92
CA ILE A 132 -4.71 5.14 7.03
C ILE A 132 -5.26 6.54 7.36
N HIS A 133 -6.56 6.66 7.60
CA HIS A 133 -7.18 7.94 7.96
C HIS A 133 -6.74 8.43 9.36
N SER A 134 -6.51 7.53 10.33
CA SER A 134 -6.13 7.87 11.71
C SER A 134 -4.73 8.51 11.84
N VAL A 135 -3.79 8.10 10.96
CA VAL A 135 -2.41 8.62 10.95
C VAL A 135 -2.27 9.94 10.17
N GLY A 136 -3.34 10.42 9.54
CA GLY A 136 -3.44 11.81 9.08
C GLY A 136 -3.04 12.10 7.63
N PHE A 137 -2.77 11.10 6.79
CA PHE A 137 -2.37 11.35 5.38
C PHE A 137 -3.46 11.99 4.52
N LEU A 138 -4.72 11.89 4.91
CA LEU A 138 -5.82 12.70 4.37
C LEU A 138 -6.27 13.83 5.31
N HIS A 139 -5.81 13.87 6.56
CA HIS A 139 -6.41 14.71 7.60
C HIS A 139 -5.53 14.92 8.85
N ARG A 140 -4.59 15.87 8.77
CA ARG A 140 -4.13 16.62 9.98
C ARG A 140 -4.04 18.14 9.79
N ASP A 141 -4.00 18.61 8.55
CA ASP A 141 -4.57 19.89 8.16
C ASP A 141 -5.66 19.61 7.12
N ILE A 142 -6.90 20.04 7.37
CA ILE A 142 -7.89 20.15 6.28
C ILE A 142 -7.46 21.36 5.46
N LYS A 143 -6.58 21.13 4.48
CA LYS A 143 -6.27 22.14 3.47
C LYS A 143 -7.57 22.45 2.70
N PRO A 144 -7.87 23.73 2.38
CA PRO A 144 -9.01 24.05 1.55
C PRO A 144 -8.99 23.20 0.27
N PRO A 145 -10.11 22.54 -0.11
CA PRO A 145 -10.12 21.65 -1.26
C PRO A 145 -9.78 22.45 -2.52
N ARG A 146 -8.89 21.89 -3.36
CA ARG A 146 -8.55 22.54 -4.63
C ARG A 146 -9.81 22.69 -5.50
N THR A 147 -9.90 23.82 -6.19
CA THR A 147 -10.98 24.11 -7.15
C THR A 147 -11.07 23.06 -8.26
N VAL A 148 -9.91 22.53 -8.68
CA VAL A 148 -9.78 21.36 -9.56
C VAL A 148 -8.63 20.49 -9.05
N ALA A 149 -8.88 19.20 -8.82
CA ALA A 149 -7.89 18.21 -8.47
C ALA A 149 -7.74 17.18 -9.61
N GLY A 150 -6.50 16.88 -10.02
CA GLY A 150 -6.28 15.88 -11.08
C GLY A 150 -6.68 14.48 -10.64
N PHE A 151 -7.54 13.81 -11.41
CA PHE A 151 -8.08 12.46 -11.15
C PHE A 151 -7.05 11.46 -10.56
N ARG A 152 -7.49 10.70 -9.55
CA ARG A 152 -6.71 9.64 -8.88
C ARG A 152 -7.50 8.32 -8.87
N GLY A 153 -6.78 7.22 -8.76
CA GLY A 153 -7.32 5.87 -8.59
C GLY A 153 -7.68 5.15 -9.91
N THR A 154 -8.43 4.06 -9.78
CA THR A 154 -8.86 3.25 -10.93
C THR A 154 -10.29 3.62 -11.34
N VAL A 155 -10.48 4.01 -12.61
CA VAL A 155 -11.77 4.41 -13.23
C VAL A 155 -12.99 3.60 -12.77
N ARG A 156 -12.85 2.27 -12.67
CA ARG A 156 -13.90 1.35 -12.24
C ARG A 156 -14.39 1.60 -10.80
N TYR A 157 -13.51 1.91 -9.86
CA TYR A 157 -13.84 2.05 -8.43
C TYR A 157 -13.85 3.52 -7.95
N ALA A 158 -13.23 4.44 -8.68
CA ALA A 158 -13.21 5.87 -8.35
C ALA A 158 -14.63 6.44 -8.14
N SER A 159 -14.82 7.27 -7.11
CA SER A 159 -16.09 7.91 -6.78
C SER A 159 -16.54 8.92 -7.86
N VAL A 160 -17.78 9.41 -7.76
CA VAL A 160 -18.27 10.49 -8.63
C VAL A 160 -17.48 11.79 -8.40
N ASN A 161 -16.99 12.05 -7.18
CA ASN A 161 -16.17 13.24 -6.89
C ASN A 161 -14.82 13.19 -7.62
N ALA A 162 -14.14 12.03 -7.58
CA ALA A 162 -12.90 11.81 -8.32
C ALA A 162 -13.11 11.98 -9.83
N HIS A 163 -14.19 11.43 -10.39
CA HIS A 163 -14.57 11.61 -11.80
C HIS A 163 -14.83 13.07 -12.18
N LYS A 164 -15.40 13.86 -11.26
CA LYS A 164 -15.63 15.31 -11.39
C LYS A 164 -14.39 16.17 -11.10
N ASN A 165 -13.21 15.57 -10.93
CA ASN A 165 -11.96 16.27 -10.59
C ASN A 165 -12.08 17.14 -9.31
N LYS A 166 -12.90 16.72 -8.34
CA LYS A 166 -12.97 17.35 -7.02
C LYS A 166 -11.85 16.82 -6.13
N GLU A 167 -11.47 17.60 -5.11
CA GLU A 167 -10.59 17.11 -4.05
C GLU A 167 -11.22 15.88 -3.36
N MET A 168 -10.43 14.82 -3.19
CA MET A 168 -10.91 13.56 -2.63
C MET A 168 -10.86 13.57 -1.10
N GLY A 169 -11.95 13.16 -0.47
CA GLY A 169 -12.06 12.99 0.98
C GLY A 169 -12.09 11.54 1.41
N ARG A 170 -12.15 11.31 2.72
CA ARG A 170 -12.20 9.97 3.36
C ARG A 170 -13.36 9.09 2.87
N HIS A 171 -14.43 9.71 2.39
CA HIS A 171 -15.63 9.06 1.84
C HIS A 171 -15.41 8.51 0.43
N ASP A 172 -14.45 9.02 -0.34
CA ASP A 172 -14.17 8.55 -1.70
C ASP A 172 -13.44 7.19 -1.71
N ASP A 173 -12.67 6.89 -0.66
CA ASP A 173 -12.12 5.55 -0.41
C ASP A 173 -13.21 4.56 0.04
N LEU A 174 -14.21 5.02 0.80
CA LEU A 174 -15.38 4.22 1.19
C LEU A 174 -16.29 3.92 -0.01
N TRP A 175 -16.44 4.86 -0.96
CA TRP A 175 -17.04 4.58 -2.26
C TRP A 175 -16.30 3.48 -3.02
N SER A 176 -14.96 3.53 -3.01
CA SER A 176 -14.14 2.51 -3.66
C SER A 176 -14.33 1.13 -3.02
N LEU A 177 -14.37 1.06 -1.68
CA LEU A 177 -14.71 -0.15 -0.92
C LEU A 177 -16.11 -0.68 -1.29
N PHE A 178 -17.14 0.17 -1.30
CA PHE A 178 -18.50 -0.22 -1.67
C PHE A 178 -18.56 -0.87 -3.05
N TYR A 179 -17.95 -0.25 -4.07
CA TYR A 179 -17.91 -0.82 -5.42
C TYR A 179 -17.09 -2.12 -5.50
N MET A 180 -16.01 -2.25 -4.72
CA MET A 180 -15.25 -3.51 -4.64
C MET A 180 -16.11 -4.64 -4.06
N LEU A 181 -16.83 -4.40 -2.97
CA LEU A 181 -17.68 -5.41 -2.32
C LEU A 181 -18.83 -5.89 -3.22
N VAL A 182 -19.45 -4.96 -3.94
CA VAL A 182 -20.45 -5.32 -4.98
C VAL A 182 -19.79 -6.14 -6.10
N GLU A 183 -18.59 -5.78 -6.58
CA GLU A 183 -17.89 -6.59 -7.60
C GLU A 183 -17.41 -7.96 -7.06
N PHE A 184 -17.19 -8.09 -5.75
CA PHE A 184 -16.82 -9.35 -5.09
C PHE A 184 -18.00 -10.32 -5.03
N ALA A 185 -19.15 -9.86 -4.52
CA ALA A 185 -20.36 -10.69 -4.41
C ALA A 185 -21.05 -10.94 -5.77
N VAL A 186 -21.17 -9.91 -6.62
CA VAL A 186 -21.94 -9.96 -7.89
C VAL A 186 -21.04 -10.30 -9.10
N GLY A 187 -19.72 -10.17 -8.95
CA GLY A 187 -18.73 -10.51 -9.99
C GLY A 187 -18.50 -9.40 -11.03
N GLN A 188 -19.39 -8.41 -11.13
CA GLN A 188 -19.26 -7.28 -12.05
C GLN A 188 -20.01 -6.02 -11.58
N LEU A 189 -19.52 -4.87 -12.01
CA LEU A 189 -20.20 -3.57 -11.90
C LEU A 189 -20.85 -3.21 -13.25
N PRO A 190 -21.92 -2.38 -13.29
CA PRO A 190 -22.63 -2.02 -14.53
C PRO A 190 -21.72 -1.46 -15.63
N TRP A 191 -20.73 -0.65 -15.24
CA TRP A 191 -19.74 -0.02 -16.12
C TRP A 191 -18.50 -0.88 -16.41
N ARG A 192 -18.45 -2.18 -16.02
CA ARG A 192 -17.24 -3.03 -16.09
C ARG A 192 -16.56 -3.06 -17.47
N LYS A 193 -17.33 -3.00 -18.55
CA LYS A 193 -16.85 -3.08 -19.95
C LYS A 193 -16.41 -1.74 -20.54
N ILE A 194 -16.68 -0.63 -19.85
CA ILE A 194 -16.45 0.73 -20.35
C ILE A 194 -15.06 1.19 -19.93
N LYS A 195 -14.29 1.69 -20.90
CA LYS A 195 -12.90 2.15 -20.71
C LYS A 195 -12.77 3.66 -20.59
N ASP A 196 -13.68 4.40 -21.22
CA ASP A 196 -13.64 5.86 -21.21
C ASP A 196 -13.91 6.40 -19.79
N LYS A 197 -13.11 7.38 -19.35
CA LYS A 197 -13.20 7.92 -17.99
C LYS A 197 -14.51 8.68 -17.81
N GLU A 198 -14.82 9.58 -18.74
CA GLU A 198 -15.93 10.50 -18.62
C GLU A 198 -17.28 9.77 -18.70
N GLN A 199 -17.41 8.83 -19.64
CA GLN A 199 -18.59 7.98 -19.77
C GLN A 199 -18.85 7.16 -18.51
N VAL A 200 -17.82 6.62 -17.85
CA VAL A 200 -17.99 5.92 -16.56
C VAL A 200 -18.44 6.90 -15.47
N GLY A 201 -17.90 8.12 -15.43
CA GLY A 201 -18.34 9.17 -14.51
C GLY A 201 -19.81 9.54 -14.69
N GLN A 202 -20.23 9.84 -15.93
CA GLN A 202 -21.60 10.19 -16.29
C GLN A 202 -22.60 9.05 -15.97
N ILE A 203 -22.20 7.79 -16.18
CA ILE A 203 -23.03 6.63 -15.80
C ILE A 203 -23.17 6.58 -14.28
N LYS A 204 -22.07 6.66 -13.52
CA LYS A 204 -22.10 6.61 -12.06
C LYS A 204 -22.93 7.74 -11.45
N GLU A 205 -22.94 8.93 -12.06
CA GLU A 205 -23.73 10.07 -11.61
C GLU A 205 -25.25 9.88 -11.80
N ARG A 206 -25.66 9.17 -12.86
CA ARG A 206 -27.09 8.96 -13.19
C ARG A 206 -27.64 7.62 -12.71
N PHE A 207 -26.79 6.75 -12.17
CA PHE A 207 -27.16 5.41 -11.75
C PHE A 207 -27.80 5.43 -10.36
N ASP A 208 -28.93 4.77 -10.16
CA ASP A 208 -29.48 4.54 -8.83
C ASP A 208 -28.66 3.45 -8.12
N HIS A 209 -27.76 3.86 -7.22
CA HIS A 209 -26.90 2.94 -6.47
C HIS A 209 -27.68 1.91 -5.62
N LYS A 210 -28.96 2.14 -5.29
CA LYS A 210 -29.79 1.15 -4.60
C LYS A 210 -29.98 -0.11 -5.45
N MET A 211 -29.90 -0.01 -6.78
CA MET A 211 -29.90 -1.18 -7.68
C MET A 211 -28.69 -2.11 -7.48
N LEU A 212 -27.56 -1.61 -6.95
CA LEU A 212 -26.40 -2.46 -6.63
C LEU A 212 -26.63 -3.34 -5.39
N LEU A 213 -27.59 -2.98 -4.54
CA LEU A 213 -27.89 -3.69 -3.30
C LEU A 213 -28.73 -4.96 -3.50
N LYS A 214 -29.28 -5.21 -4.70
CA LYS A 214 -30.21 -6.32 -4.99
C LYS A 214 -29.71 -7.72 -4.56
N HIS A 215 -28.40 -7.91 -4.51
CA HIS A 215 -27.76 -9.17 -4.12
C HIS A 215 -26.77 -9.01 -2.94
N MET A 216 -26.84 -7.87 -2.24
CA MET A 216 -26.08 -7.59 -1.02
C MET A 216 -26.96 -7.84 0.22
N PRO A 217 -26.39 -7.97 1.43
CA PRO A 217 -27.16 -7.93 2.68
C PRO A 217 -27.98 -6.65 2.79
N SER A 218 -29.13 -6.72 3.46
CA SER A 218 -30.07 -5.59 3.59
C SER A 218 -29.45 -4.37 4.27
N GLU A 219 -28.52 -4.63 5.19
CA GLU A 219 -27.77 -3.70 6.01
C GLU A 219 -26.84 -2.81 5.19
N PHE A 220 -26.49 -3.21 3.95
CA PHE A 220 -25.71 -2.36 3.04
C PHE A 220 -26.50 -1.13 2.55
N SER A 221 -27.82 -1.06 2.78
CA SER A 221 -28.57 0.19 2.68
C SER A 221 -28.02 1.27 3.62
N ILE A 222 -27.72 0.91 4.88
CA ILE A 222 -27.12 1.79 5.89
C ILE A 222 -25.72 2.27 5.44
N PHE A 223 -24.90 1.35 4.90
CA PHE A 223 -23.59 1.70 4.34
C PHE A 223 -23.73 2.74 3.22
N LEU A 224 -24.62 2.47 2.26
CA LEU A 224 -24.82 3.32 1.09
C LEU A 224 -25.38 4.69 1.48
N ASP A 225 -26.43 4.74 2.29
CA ASP A 225 -27.08 5.98 2.71
C ASP A 225 -26.12 6.85 3.55
N HIS A 226 -25.27 6.25 4.40
CA HIS A 226 -24.20 6.97 5.11
C HIS A 226 -23.16 7.56 4.15
N VAL A 227 -22.64 6.76 3.22
CA VAL A 227 -21.60 7.23 2.27
C VAL A 227 -22.13 8.25 1.25
N LEU A 228 -23.45 8.24 0.96
CA LEU A 228 -24.14 9.28 0.19
C LEU A 228 -24.26 10.62 0.95
N ALA A 229 -24.35 10.58 2.28
CA ALA A 229 -24.50 11.76 3.13
C ALA A 229 -23.17 12.48 3.45
N LEU A 230 -22.03 11.87 3.16
CA LEU A 230 -20.71 12.40 3.47
C LEU A 230 -20.17 13.38 2.41
N ASP A 231 -19.44 14.38 2.89
CA ASP A 231 -18.65 15.31 2.08
C ASP A 231 -17.15 15.26 2.41
N TYR A 232 -16.37 16.15 1.80
CA TYR A 232 -14.92 16.25 1.98
C TYR A 232 -14.51 16.49 3.45
N TYR A 233 -15.29 17.28 4.19
CA TYR A 233 -14.96 17.74 5.54
C TYR A 233 -15.39 16.74 6.61
N THR A 234 -16.51 16.06 6.40
CA THR A 234 -17.14 15.20 7.39
C THR A 234 -16.29 13.97 7.69
N LYS A 235 -16.19 13.59 8.97
CA LYS A 235 -15.54 12.34 9.36
C LYS A 235 -16.54 11.20 9.17
N PRO A 236 -16.22 10.16 8.38
CA PRO A 236 -17.07 8.97 8.33
C PRO A 236 -17.18 8.31 9.69
N ASP A 237 -18.39 7.89 10.05
CA ASP A 237 -18.61 6.95 11.15
C ASP A 237 -18.17 5.54 10.73
N TYR A 238 -16.93 5.15 11.08
CA TYR A 238 -16.39 3.82 10.81
C TYR A 238 -17.04 2.73 11.69
N GLN A 239 -17.59 3.09 12.85
CA GLN A 239 -18.23 2.13 13.76
C GLN A 239 -19.61 1.73 13.25
N LEU A 240 -20.38 2.69 12.73
CA LEU A 240 -21.60 2.41 11.97
C LEU A 240 -21.32 1.46 10.79
N LEU A 241 -20.30 1.78 9.99
CA LEU A 241 -19.91 0.97 8.83
C LEU A 241 -19.42 -0.43 9.24
N MET A 242 -18.70 -0.56 10.36
CA MET A 242 -18.29 -1.85 10.91
C MET A 242 -19.52 -2.70 11.30
N SER A 243 -20.49 -2.08 11.99
CA SER A 243 -21.71 -2.76 12.42
C SER A 243 -22.51 -3.34 11.25
N VAL A 244 -22.44 -2.74 10.05
CA VAL A 244 -23.07 -3.31 8.83
C VAL A 244 -22.46 -4.67 8.48
N PHE A 245 -21.13 -4.82 8.53
CA PHE A 245 -20.48 -6.11 8.29
C PHE A 245 -20.80 -7.13 9.38
N GLU A 246 -20.70 -6.73 10.64
CA GLU A 246 -20.89 -7.62 11.78
C GLU A 246 -22.34 -8.13 11.89
N ASN A 247 -23.33 -7.25 11.68
CA ASN A 247 -24.73 -7.66 11.62
C ASN A 247 -25.00 -8.56 10.40
N SER A 248 -24.48 -8.21 9.22
CA SER A 248 -24.61 -9.05 8.01
C SER A 248 -24.00 -10.44 8.18
N MET A 249 -22.88 -10.56 8.91
CA MET A 249 -22.23 -11.82 9.26
C MET A 249 -23.07 -12.61 10.26
N LYS A 250 -23.55 -11.95 11.33
CA LYS A 250 -24.39 -12.55 12.38
C LYS A 250 -25.70 -13.11 11.85
N GLU A 251 -26.41 -12.38 10.98
CA GLU A 251 -27.65 -12.85 10.34
C GLU A 251 -27.42 -14.14 9.53
N ARG A 252 -26.24 -14.28 8.92
CA ARG A 252 -25.86 -15.41 8.05
C ARG A 252 -25.05 -16.49 8.77
N ILE A 253 -24.87 -16.38 10.09
CA ILE A 253 -24.09 -17.31 10.93
C ILE A 253 -22.64 -17.47 10.42
N ILE A 254 -22.06 -16.38 9.88
CA ILE A 254 -20.68 -16.35 9.38
C ILE A 254 -19.72 -16.13 10.55
N THR A 255 -18.67 -16.95 10.63
CA THR A 255 -17.62 -16.83 11.66
C THR A 255 -16.26 -16.45 11.07
N GLU A 256 -15.42 -15.77 11.85
CA GLU A 256 -14.09 -15.31 11.41
C GLU A 256 -13.17 -16.48 10.99
N ASN A 257 -13.33 -17.65 11.63
CA ASN A 257 -12.51 -18.85 11.44
C ASN A 257 -12.89 -19.69 10.20
N GLU A 258 -13.89 -19.27 9.40
CA GLU A 258 -14.24 -19.98 8.17
C GLU A 258 -13.13 -19.91 7.13
N PRO A 259 -12.84 -20.99 6.38
CA PRO A 259 -11.92 -20.90 5.25
C PRO A 259 -12.44 -19.90 4.22
N PHE A 260 -11.53 -19.12 3.64
CA PHE A 260 -11.82 -18.30 2.47
C PHE A 260 -12.05 -19.19 1.23
N ASP A 261 -12.62 -18.63 0.17
CA ASP A 261 -13.05 -19.45 -0.98
C ASP A 261 -11.88 -20.13 -1.72
N TRP A 262 -10.69 -19.53 -1.70
CA TRP A 262 -9.48 -20.12 -2.26
C TRP A 262 -8.84 -21.21 -1.38
N GLU A 263 -9.24 -21.35 -0.12
CA GLU A 263 -8.77 -22.42 0.79
C GLU A 263 -9.62 -23.68 0.67
N LYS A 264 -10.91 -23.55 0.33
CA LYS A 264 -11.88 -24.66 0.22
C LYS A 264 -11.56 -25.68 -0.88
N GLY A 265 -10.64 -25.37 -1.80
CA GLY A 265 -10.16 -26.30 -2.83
C GLY A 265 -8.93 -27.13 -2.42
N GLY A 266 -8.45 -27.00 -1.18
CA GLY A 266 -7.14 -27.53 -0.75
C GLY A 266 -7.18 -28.84 0.02
N SER A 267 -7.63 -29.95 -0.59
CA SER A 267 -7.34 -31.31 -0.09
C SER A 267 -6.31 -32.05 -0.96
N ASP A 268 -5.65 -31.37 -1.90
CA ASP A 268 -4.68 -32.00 -2.80
C ASP A 268 -3.61 -31.01 -3.35
N VAL A 269 -2.98 -30.25 -2.44
CA VAL A 269 -1.79 -29.42 -2.78
C VAL A 269 -0.68 -29.62 -1.75
N THR A 270 -0.22 -30.86 -1.61
CA THR A 270 1.16 -31.12 -1.19
C THR A 270 2.09 -31.00 -2.39
N LEU A 271 3.13 -30.15 -2.27
CA LEU A 271 4.30 -29.98 -3.14
C LEU A 271 4.21 -30.54 -4.59
N SER A 272 4.08 -29.64 -5.57
CA SER A 272 4.66 -29.89 -6.90
C SER A 272 5.10 -28.59 -7.58
N THR A 273 6.42 -28.48 -7.75
CA THR A 273 7.08 -27.47 -8.57
C THR A 273 6.86 -27.75 -10.05
N SER A 274 6.87 -26.71 -10.87
CA SER A 274 7.02 -26.73 -12.35
C SER A 274 5.96 -27.46 -13.21
N ALA A 275 5.13 -26.68 -13.93
CA ALA A 275 5.05 -26.72 -15.40
C ALA A 275 4.36 -25.46 -15.95
N SER A 276 4.77 -24.99 -17.13
CA SER A 276 4.26 -23.75 -17.74
C SER A 276 3.00 -24.00 -18.60
N THR A 277 1.98 -23.15 -18.43
CA THR A 277 1.02 -22.81 -19.50
C THR A 277 0.80 -21.30 -19.51
N GLN A 278 0.82 -20.68 -20.71
CA GLN A 278 0.88 -19.22 -20.83
C GLN A 278 -0.47 -18.55 -20.51
N PRO A 279 -0.49 -17.46 -19.71
CA PRO A 279 -1.67 -16.61 -19.56
C PRO A 279 -1.72 -15.53 -20.65
N LEU A 280 -2.89 -15.38 -21.25
CA LEU A 280 -3.21 -14.39 -22.29
C LEU A 280 -2.90 -12.96 -21.82
N GLN A 281 -2.11 -12.21 -22.60
CA GLN A 281 -1.74 -10.83 -22.29
C GLN A 281 -2.95 -9.89 -22.33
N ASN A 282 -3.34 -9.34 -21.16
CA ASN A 282 -3.77 -7.93 -20.96
C ASN A 282 -4.42 -7.72 -19.58
N THR A 283 -3.63 -7.52 -18.53
CA THR A 283 -4.09 -6.84 -17.29
C THR A 283 -3.01 -5.94 -16.73
N ARG A 284 -3.32 -4.66 -16.54
CA ARG A 284 -2.53 -3.77 -15.66
C ARG A 284 -2.55 -4.35 -14.23
N PRO A 285 -1.41 -4.40 -13.52
CA PRO A 285 -1.41 -4.78 -12.11
C PRO A 285 -2.30 -3.82 -11.31
N THR A 286 -3.18 -4.36 -10.47
CA THR A 286 -3.81 -3.56 -9.41
C THR A 286 -2.84 -3.58 -8.24
N ALA A 287 -2.26 -2.42 -7.92
CA ALA A 287 -1.37 -2.30 -6.77
C ALA A 287 -2.11 -2.71 -5.49
N ALA A 288 -1.42 -3.41 -4.58
CA ALA A 288 -1.91 -3.56 -3.21
C ALA A 288 -2.09 -2.17 -2.60
N MET A 289 -3.18 -1.97 -1.85
CA MET A 289 -3.74 -0.65 -1.59
C MET A 289 -3.02 0.11 -0.46
N VAL A 290 -1.82 0.60 -0.75
CA VAL A 290 -1.22 1.79 -0.12
C VAL A 290 -0.56 2.59 -1.22
N GLY A 291 -1.19 3.69 -1.67
CA GLY A 291 -0.64 4.57 -2.70
C GLY A 291 -1.71 5.20 -3.59
N ALA A 292 -1.81 6.53 -3.56
CA ALA A 292 -2.71 7.29 -4.42
C ALA A 292 -2.22 7.30 -5.87
N ILE A 293 -2.69 6.33 -6.67
CA ILE A 293 -2.34 6.23 -8.09
C ILE A 293 -2.87 7.46 -8.84
N VAL A 294 -1.99 8.11 -9.61
CA VAL A 294 -2.30 9.27 -10.44
C VAL A 294 -2.42 8.83 -11.89
N THR A 295 -3.34 9.37 -12.67
CA THR A 295 -3.24 9.28 -14.14
C THR A 295 -3.07 10.68 -14.74
N PRO A 296 -2.09 10.89 -15.63
CA PRO A 296 -1.89 12.18 -16.25
C PRO A 296 -2.99 12.47 -17.30
N VAL A 297 -3.37 13.74 -17.37
CA VAL A 297 -4.00 14.37 -18.54
C VAL A 297 -3.00 15.42 -19.06
N PRO A 298 -2.86 15.65 -20.39
CA PRO A 298 -1.96 16.68 -20.89
C PRO A 298 -2.49 18.08 -20.55
N GLY A 299 -1.76 18.85 -19.73
CA GLY A 299 -2.10 20.22 -19.36
C GLY A 299 -1.48 20.65 -18.03
N ASP A 300 -0.62 21.67 -18.09
CA ASP A 300 0.06 22.42 -17.02
C ASP A 300 0.90 21.69 -15.93
N PRO A 301 2.20 22.03 -15.79
CA PRO A 301 3.08 21.50 -14.75
C PRO A 301 3.07 22.38 -13.49
N GLN A 302 2.00 22.34 -12.68
CA GLN A 302 2.14 22.74 -11.29
C GLN A 302 2.81 21.63 -10.49
N ARG A 303 3.97 21.95 -9.88
CA ARG A 303 4.72 21.05 -9.00
C ARG A 303 3.81 20.60 -7.85
N GLU A 304 3.50 19.31 -7.76
CA GLU A 304 3.00 18.72 -6.51
C GLU A 304 4.16 18.72 -5.51
N ASN A 305 4.26 19.80 -4.74
CA ASN A 305 5.32 19.99 -3.75
C ASN A 305 5.06 19.07 -2.55
N THR A 306 5.56 17.84 -2.61
CA THR A 306 5.46 16.85 -1.53
C THR A 306 6.34 17.16 -0.33
N ASP A 307 7.24 18.14 -0.45
CA ASP A 307 8.18 18.54 0.61
C ASP A 307 7.51 19.30 1.77
N ASP A 308 6.43 20.05 1.53
CA ASP A 308 5.71 20.80 2.59
C ASP A 308 5.00 19.89 3.63
N VAL A 309 4.91 18.58 3.37
CA VAL A 309 4.27 17.59 4.27
C VAL A 309 5.32 16.75 5.02
N LEU A 310 6.58 16.77 4.59
CA LEU A 310 7.63 15.84 4.99
C LEU A 310 8.99 16.55 5.11
N GLN A 311 9.06 17.55 5.99
CA GLN A 311 10.30 18.29 6.28
C GLN A 311 11.36 17.43 6.99
N ASP A 312 10.95 16.45 7.79
CA ASP A 312 11.86 15.61 8.61
C ASP A 312 12.16 14.21 8.02
N GLU A 313 11.46 13.77 6.96
CA GLU A 313 11.57 12.41 6.40
C GLU A 313 12.39 12.41 5.11
N HIS A 314 13.67 12.02 5.20
CA HIS A 314 14.51 11.73 4.03
C HIS A 314 14.57 10.23 3.75
N LEU A 315 14.43 9.84 2.46
CA LEU A 315 14.84 8.52 1.99
C LEU A 315 16.35 8.39 2.16
N SER A 316 16.79 7.77 3.25
CA SER A 316 18.20 7.66 3.60
C SER A 316 18.62 6.20 3.71
N ASP A 317 19.83 5.91 3.24
CA ASP A 317 20.42 4.58 3.33
C ASP A 317 20.80 4.16 4.77
N GLN A 318 20.71 5.08 5.75
CA GLN A 318 21.07 4.81 7.16
C GLN A 318 20.10 3.82 7.83
N GLU A 319 18.85 3.74 7.36
CA GLU A 319 17.81 2.88 7.95
C GLU A 319 17.97 1.39 7.65
N ASN A 320 18.91 1.02 6.77
CA ASN A 320 19.09 -0.36 6.31
C ASN A 320 20.07 -1.19 7.17
N ALA A 321 20.41 -0.69 8.36
CA ALA A 321 21.26 -1.37 9.33
C ALA A 321 20.68 -2.76 9.70
N PRO A 322 21.54 -3.75 10.04
CA PRO A 322 21.06 -5.02 10.58
C PRO A 322 20.25 -4.81 11.86
N PRO A 323 19.18 -5.59 12.12
CA PRO A 323 18.55 -5.59 13.44
C PRO A 323 19.59 -6.04 14.48
N PRO A 324 19.56 -5.49 15.71
CA PRO A 324 20.46 -5.92 16.76
C PRO A 324 20.25 -7.42 17.06
N PRO A 325 21.33 -8.19 17.35
CA PRO A 325 21.19 -9.60 17.70
C PRO A 325 20.33 -9.74 18.95
N THR A 326 19.43 -10.73 18.94
CA THR A 326 18.54 -11.00 20.08
C THR A 326 19.34 -11.31 21.33
N SER A 327 19.20 -10.47 22.35
CA SER A 327 19.88 -10.63 23.64
C SER A 327 19.50 -11.96 24.29
N ARG A 328 20.50 -12.84 24.48
CA ARG A 328 20.37 -14.12 25.19
C ARG A 328 19.89 -13.87 26.63
N PRO A 329 18.95 -14.65 27.18
CA PRO A 329 18.52 -14.48 28.57
C PRO A 329 19.68 -14.75 29.56
N PRO A 330 19.69 -14.10 30.74
CA PRO A 330 20.79 -14.21 31.69
C PRO A 330 20.70 -15.44 32.59
N GLY A 331 21.85 -16.10 32.82
CA GLY A 331 22.02 -17.35 33.57
C GLY A 331 22.64 -18.44 32.66
N GLU A 332 23.71 -19.16 33.01
CA GLU A 332 24.40 -19.32 34.31
C GLU A 332 25.93 -19.21 34.16
N THR A 333 26.63 -19.07 35.29
CA THR A 333 28.11 -18.93 35.39
C THR A 333 28.85 -20.25 35.62
N SER A 334 30.18 -20.21 35.40
CA SER A 334 31.22 -21.23 35.71
C SER A 334 31.48 -22.28 34.59
N ALA A 335 32.72 -22.73 34.31
CA ALA A 335 34.04 -22.43 34.91
C ALA A 335 35.18 -22.39 33.86
N GLN A 336 36.41 -22.13 34.34
CA GLN A 336 37.64 -21.80 33.59
C GLN A 336 38.32 -22.99 32.87
N HIS A 337 39.11 -22.72 31.82
CA HIS A 337 40.55 -23.07 31.77
C HIS A 337 41.29 -22.28 30.67
N ALA A 338 42.63 -22.24 30.73
CA ALA A 338 43.49 -21.23 30.10
C ALA A 338 44.46 -21.78 29.01
N GLY A 339 44.97 -20.89 28.15
CA GLY A 339 46.05 -21.16 27.18
C GLY A 339 46.30 -20.01 26.17
N GLU A 340 47.45 -19.34 26.28
CA GLU A 340 48.00 -18.26 25.41
C GLU A 340 48.88 -18.83 24.25
N PRO A 341 49.51 -18.02 23.34
CA PRO A 341 49.22 -16.66 22.82
C PRO A 341 49.39 -16.48 21.27
N GLY A 342 49.10 -15.28 20.74
CA GLY A 342 49.53 -14.77 19.41
C GLY A 342 48.45 -14.78 18.31
N GLU A 343 48.30 -13.79 17.42
CA GLU A 343 49.00 -12.51 17.19
C GLU A 343 48.00 -11.36 16.95
N ALA A 344 48.45 -10.11 17.09
CA ALA A 344 47.61 -8.91 17.09
C ALA A 344 47.46 -8.23 15.72
N TRP A 345 46.33 -7.53 15.53
CA TRP A 345 46.24 -6.32 14.69
C TRP A 345 45.45 -5.27 15.49
N GLU A 346 45.97 -4.04 15.54
CA GLU A 346 45.63 -3.04 16.57
C GLU A 346 44.35 -2.22 16.31
N ASP A 347 43.85 -1.62 17.40
CA ASP A 347 42.72 -0.70 17.47
C ASP A 347 42.87 0.58 16.64
N THR A 348 41.75 1.26 16.39
CA THR A 348 41.68 2.68 16.79
C THR A 348 40.25 3.08 17.14
N ASP A 349 39.91 2.93 18.42
CA ASP A 349 38.70 3.44 19.03
C ASP A 349 38.79 4.97 19.19
N PHE A 350 37.85 5.74 18.64
CA PHE A 350 37.71 7.17 18.91
C PHE A 350 36.24 7.61 18.96
N ASN A 351 35.56 7.20 20.03
CA ASN A 351 34.32 7.84 20.46
C ASN A 351 34.56 8.66 21.74
N ARG A 352 34.56 9.99 21.64
CA ARG A 352 34.63 10.88 22.82
C ARG A 352 33.64 12.03 22.74
N ASN A 353 32.58 11.89 23.53
CA ASN A 353 31.67 12.96 23.93
C ASN A 353 32.38 14.29 24.25
N ARG A 354 31.87 15.41 23.72
CA ARG A 354 31.93 16.71 24.40
C ARG A 354 30.64 17.51 24.19
N LEU A 355 29.97 17.80 25.31
CA LEU A 355 28.83 18.71 25.43
C LEU A 355 29.25 19.96 26.22
N ARG A 356 28.54 21.08 25.98
CA ARG A 356 28.68 22.42 26.63
C ARG A 356 29.95 23.17 26.18
N ILE A 357 30.02 24.51 26.15
CA ILE A 357 29.21 25.62 26.70
C ILE A 357 29.19 26.77 25.63
N SER A 358 28.43 27.88 25.63
CA SER A 358 27.66 28.67 26.63
C SER A 358 26.45 29.39 26.00
N LEU A 359 25.58 29.97 26.85
CA LEU A 359 24.75 31.15 26.55
C LEU A 359 25.48 32.42 27.03
N ASN A 360 25.37 33.55 26.31
CA ASN A 360 25.17 34.87 26.93
C ASN A 360 24.88 36.00 25.92
N LYS A 361 24.07 36.96 26.40
CA LYS A 361 23.62 38.23 25.79
C LYS A 361 24.69 39.03 25.02
N VAL A 362 24.22 39.69 23.95
CA VAL A 362 24.52 41.11 23.67
C VAL A 362 23.21 41.80 23.26
N GLU A 363 22.84 42.88 23.94
CA GLU A 363 21.82 43.87 23.52
C GLU A 363 22.53 45.17 23.10
N THR A 364 21.80 46.07 22.41
CA THR A 364 22.20 47.43 21.95
C THR A 364 23.35 47.48 20.93
N GLU A 365 23.21 48.11 19.75
CA GLU A 365 22.68 49.47 19.49
C GLU A 365 21.76 49.57 18.25
N ILE A 366 20.79 50.49 18.30
CA ILE A 366 20.57 51.61 17.35
C ILE A 366 19.33 52.40 17.82
N LYS A 367 19.55 53.67 18.18
CA LYS A 367 18.59 54.76 18.47
C LYS A 367 17.61 54.62 19.64
#